data_AF-A0A2N2T945-F1
#
_entry.id   AF-A0A2N2T945-F1
#
_cell.length_a   1.000
_cell.length_b   1.000
_cell.length_c   1.000
_cell.angle_alpha   90.00
_cell.angle_beta   90.00
_cell.angle_gamma   90.00
#
_symmetry.space_group_name_H-M   'P 1'
#
loop_
_entity.id
_entity.type
_entity.pdbx_description
1 polymer ?
#
loop_
_entity_poly.entity_id
_entity_poly.type
_entity_poly.pdbx_seq_one_letter_code
_entity_poly.pdbx_strand_id
1 'polypeptide(L)'
;MKNTLLGLLAAVSLLIAAHGSAGAQELSADALDRLSSHGVGAAVCAECHESEVTVSVFHRDCQACHTNATAHATARRPARVEPGKPGVAQCEGCHAKDAERMNFAFSDHHKAGLECSDCHGVHGPKLKVGGQSIIQHRTQEGSALCATCHQDVLARFNMPSHHPVLEGGVSCLGCHDPHSSKKLSLADQTQQCLDCHQRLRGPHVFEHAPVVEDCANCHDPH
;
A
#
# COMPACT_ATOMS: atom_id res chain seq x y z
N MET A 1 -35.62 28.83 71.48
CA MET A 1 -35.46 28.53 70.04
C MET A 1 -35.10 27.04 69.98
N LYS A 2 -36.06 26.10 69.93
CA LYS A 2 -36.74 25.58 68.71
C LYS A 2 -35.73 25.37 67.57
N ASN A 3 -35.56 24.23 66.91
CA ASN A 3 -36.23 22.92 66.94
C ASN A 3 -35.45 21.99 65.96
N THR A 4 -35.38 20.69 66.28
CA THR A 4 -35.58 19.51 65.39
C THR A 4 -35.04 19.46 63.95
N LEU A 5 -34.38 18.34 63.60
CA LEU A 5 -34.59 17.51 62.38
C LEU A 5 -33.63 16.30 62.47
N LEU A 6 -34.03 15.15 63.02
CA LEU A 6 -34.79 14.04 62.41
C LEU A 6 -34.38 13.68 60.97
N GLY A 7 -33.63 12.58 60.87
CA GLY A 7 -33.95 11.38 60.08
C GLY A 7 -34.18 11.50 58.57
N LEU A 8 -33.35 10.79 57.80
CA LEU A 8 -33.82 10.06 56.62
C LEU A 8 -32.81 8.97 56.23
N LEU A 9 -33.16 7.74 56.61
CA LEU A 9 -32.78 6.51 55.93
C LEU A 9 -33.30 6.59 54.48
N ALA A 10 -32.41 6.52 53.51
CA ALA A 10 -32.78 6.18 52.14
C ALA A 10 -31.67 5.32 51.53
N ALA A 11 -32.04 4.07 51.28
CA ALA A 11 -31.23 3.07 50.62
C ALA A 11 -30.80 3.56 49.22
N VAL A 12 -29.49 3.71 49.01
CA VAL A 12 -28.93 3.78 47.67
C VAL A 12 -28.63 2.35 47.25
N SER A 13 -29.63 1.76 46.62
CA SER A 13 -29.54 0.46 45.97
C SER A 13 -28.47 0.49 44.89
N LEU A 14 -27.59 -0.52 44.99
CA LEU A 14 -26.52 -0.87 44.08
C LEU A 14 -27.04 -0.98 42.62
N LEU A 15 -26.79 0.03 41.80
CA LEU A 15 -26.89 -0.08 40.34
C LEU A 15 -25.62 -0.80 39.85
N ILE A 16 -25.67 -2.12 39.80
CA ILE A 16 -24.73 -2.91 39.02
C ILE A 16 -25.06 -2.63 37.55
N ALA A 17 -24.31 -1.71 36.94
CA ALA A 17 -24.30 -1.50 35.51
C ALA A 17 -23.85 -2.81 34.84
N ALA A 18 -24.79 -3.46 34.17
CA ALA A 18 -24.53 -4.55 33.25
C ALA A 18 -23.60 -4.03 32.15
N HIS A 19 -22.30 -4.25 32.31
CA HIS A 19 -21.35 -4.18 31.22
C HIS A 19 -21.62 -5.40 30.35
N GLY A 20 -22.45 -5.21 29.33
CA GLY A 20 -22.61 -6.15 28.23
C GLY A 20 -21.23 -6.39 27.64
N SER A 21 -20.69 -7.58 27.91
CA SER A 21 -19.58 -8.13 27.16
C SER A 21 -19.97 -8.11 25.69
N ALA A 22 -19.15 -7.45 24.87
CA ALA A 22 -19.18 -7.56 23.43
C ALA A 22 -18.87 -9.02 23.03
N GLY A 23 -19.87 -9.88 23.18
CA GLY A 23 -19.89 -11.21 22.62
C GLY A 23 -20.32 -11.09 21.17
N ALA A 24 -19.61 -11.78 20.27
CA ALA A 24 -19.96 -11.90 18.86
C ALA A 24 -21.48 -12.10 18.70
N GLN A 25 -22.15 -11.11 18.10
CA GLN A 25 -23.58 -11.14 17.87
C GLN A 25 -23.87 -12.23 16.84
N GLU A 26 -24.70 -13.22 17.18
CA GLU A 26 -25.07 -14.29 16.26
C GLU A 26 -25.93 -13.73 15.12
N LEU A 27 -25.51 -13.97 13.87
CA LEU A 27 -26.30 -13.64 12.67
C LEU A 27 -27.57 -14.49 12.65
N SER A 28 -28.72 -13.85 12.38
CA SER A 28 -30.00 -14.54 12.31
C SER A 28 -30.06 -15.49 11.10
N ALA A 29 -30.89 -16.54 11.19
CA ALA A 29 -31.08 -17.47 10.07
C ALA A 29 -31.57 -16.77 8.78
N ASP A 30 -32.33 -15.70 8.92
CA ASP A 30 -32.81 -14.86 7.80
C ASP A 30 -31.67 -14.03 7.18
N ALA A 31 -30.70 -13.58 7.98
CA ALA A 31 -29.50 -12.93 7.48
C ALA A 31 -28.59 -13.92 6.72
N LEU A 32 -28.46 -15.15 7.23
CA LEU A 32 -27.73 -16.24 6.56
C LEU A 32 -28.38 -16.64 5.22
N ASP A 33 -29.71 -16.67 5.16
CA ASP A 33 -30.46 -17.00 3.94
C ASP A 33 -30.34 -15.90 2.87
N ARG A 34 -30.40 -14.62 3.30
CA ARG A 34 -30.14 -13.44 2.43
C ARG A 34 -28.70 -13.38 1.93
N LEU A 35 -27.73 -13.76 2.76
CA LEU A 35 -26.31 -13.86 2.40
C LEU A 35 -26.04 -14.93 1.33
N SER A 36 -26.76 -16.05 1.40
CA SER A 36 -26.63 -17.14 0.42
C SER A 36 -27.21 -16.79 -0.96
N SER A 37 -28.21 -15.91 -1.00
CA SER A 37 -28.97 -15.58 -2.22
C SER A 37 -28.48 -14.34 -2.98
N HIS A 38 -27.80 -13.40 -2.30
CA HIS A 38 -27.32 -12.14 -2.91
C HIS A 38 -25.79 -12.02 -2.98
N GLY A 39 -25.06 -13.03 -2.49
CA GLY A 39 -23.61 -13.01 -2.38
C GLY A 39 -23.13 -12.13 -1.22
N VAL A 40 -21.97 -12.47 -0.65
CA VAL A 40 -21.35 -11.70 0.43
C VAL A 40 -20.70 -10.43 -0.17
N GLY A 41 -21.48 -9.36 -0.28
CA GLY A 41 -20.99 -8.06 -0.73
C GLY A 41 -20.22 -7.30 0.37
N ALA A 42 -19.49 -6.25 -0.02
CA ALA A 42 -18.68 -5.44 0.89
C ALA A 42 -19.45 -4.87 2.10
N ALA A 43 -20.76 -4.62 1.96
CA ALA A 43 -21.62 -4.14 3.04
C ALA A 43 -21.72 -5.14 4.20
N VAL A 44 -21.75 -6.45 3.91
CA VAL A 44 -21.78 -7.51 4.92
C VAL A 44 -20.45 -7.54 5.68
N CYS A 45 -19.34 -7.44 4.95
CA CYS A 45 -18.02 -7.41 5.55
C CYS A 45 -17.87 -6.20 6.50
N ALA A 46 -18.45 -5.05 6.13
CA ALA A 46 -18.41 -3.82 6.90
C ALA A 46 -19.08 -3.92 8.28
N GLU A 47 -20.08 -4.78 8.45
CA GLU A 47 -20.76 -4.99 9.73
C GLU A 47 -19.83 -5.54 10.82
N CYS A 48 -18.76 -6.24 10.42
CA CYS A 48 -17.76 -6.81 11.35
C CYS A 48 -16.37 -6.18 11.21
N HIS A 49 -16.04 -5.58 10.05
CA HIS A 49 -14.72 -5.07 9.71
C HIS A 49 -14.72 -3.54 9.47
N GLU A 50 -15.16 -2.77 10.46
CA GLU A 50 -15.30 -1.31 10.35
C GLU A 50 -13.99 -0.57 9.99
N SER A 51 -12.81 -1.11 10.36
CA SER A 51 -11.50 -0.52 10.03
C SER A 51 -10.96 -0.87 8.64
N GLU A 52 -11.43 -1.97 8.04
CA GLU A 52 -10.82 -2.59 6.84
C GLU A 52 -11.57 -2.27 5.54
N VAL A 53 -12.69 -1.54 5.62
CA VAL A 53 -13.53 -1.22 4.45
C VAL A 53 -13.00 -0.10 3.56
N THR A 54 -11.85 0.49 3.91
CA THR A 54 -11.27 1.62 3.19
C THR A 54 -10.47 1.14 1.97
N VAL A 55 -11.17 0.65 0.96
CA VAL A 55 -10.58 0.16 -0.28
C VAL A 55 -10.92 1.08 -1.46
N SER A 56 -10.10 1.04 -2.51
CA SER A 56 -10.43 1.74 -3.76
C SER A 56 -11.75 1.23 -4.34
N VAL A 57 -12.51 2.10 -5.00
CA VAL A 57 -13.75 1.74 -5.70
C VAL A 57 -13.57 0.60 -6.72
N PHE A 58 -12.34 0.43 -7.25
CA PHE A 58 -11.98 -0.63 -8.19
C PHE A 58 -11.60 -1.96 -7.52
N HIS A 59 -11.34 -1.97 -6.21
CA HIS A 59 -10.95 -3.16 -5.43
C HIS A 59 -11.97 -3.51 -4.34
N ARG A 60 -13.22 -3.10 -4.52
CA ARG A 60 -14.29 -3.23 -3.51
C ARG A 60 -14.90 -4.63 -3.39
N ASP A 61 -14.51 -5.56 -4.24
CA ASP A 61 -14.95 -6.96 -4.12
C ASP A 61 -14.02 -7.71 -3.16
N CYS A 62 -14.48 -7.86 -1.91
CA CYS A 62 -13.70 -8.51 -0.86
C CYS A 62 -13.32 -9.95 -1.21
N GLN A 63 -14.18 -10.67 -1.95
CA GLN A 63 -13.98 -12.07 -2.30
C GLN A 63 -12.90 -12.26 -3.37
N ALA A 64 -12.61 -11.22 -4.15
CA ALA A 64 -11.55 -11.25 -5.15
C ALA A 64 -10.15 -11.36 -4.52
N CYS A 65 -9.99 -10.85 -3.29
CA CYS A 65 -8.70 -10.83 -2.59
C CYS A 65 -8.66 -11.77 -1.37
N HIS A 66 -9.76 -11.85 -0.61
CA HIS A 66 -9.85 -12.72 0.57
C HIS A 66 -10.45 -14.08 0.22
N THR A 67 -9.60 -15.10 0.21
CA THR A 67 -10.03 -16.49 -0.01
C THR A 67 -10.96 -16.95 1.10
N ASN A 68 -11.99 -17.75 0.76
CA ASN A 68 -12.98 -18.30 1.68
C ASN A 68 -13.85 -17.26 2.43
N ALA A 69 -13.84 -15.99 2.00
CA ALA A 69 -14.62 -14.93 2.65
C ALA A 69 -16.12 -15.26 2.75
N THR A 70 -16.70 -15.90 1.73
CA THR A 70 -18.11 -16.32 1.74
C THR A 70 -18.39 -17.34 2.84
N ALA A 71 -17.60 -18.43 2.89
CA ALA A 71 -17.77 -19.46 3.91
C ALA A 71 -17.54 -18.91 5.33
N HIS A 72 -16.60 -17.98 5.49
CA HIS A 72 -16.36 -17.27 6.73
C HIS A 72 -17.58 -16.42 7.14
N ALA A 73 -18.08 -15.56 6.25
CA ALA A 73 -19.19 -14.66 6.54
C ALA A 73 -20.53 -15.38 6.77
N THR A 74 -20.73 -16.55 6.15
CA THR A 74 -21.93 -17.38 6.34
C THR A 74 -21.78 -18.40 7.49
N ALA A 75 -20.63 -18.44 8.17
CA ALA A 75 -20.47 -19.35 9.29
C ALA A 75 -21.35 -18.91 10.45
N ARG A 76 -22.04 -19.86 11.08
CA ARG A 76 -22.89 -19.60 12.26
C ARG A 76 -22.12 -18.95 13.42
N ARG A 77 -20.82 -19.21 13.50
CA ARG A 77 -19.84 -18.56 14.39
C ARG A 77 -18.52 -18.38 13.63
N PRO A 78 -18.31 -17.24 12.96
CA PRO A 78 -17.09 -16.98 12.22
C PRO A 78 -15.90 -16.94 13.20
N ALA A 79 -14.90 -17.80 12.96
CA ALA A 79 -13.66 -17.73 13.72
C ALA A 79 -12.87 -16.48 13.30
N ARG A 80 -12.20 -15.84 14.26
CA ARG A 80 -11.19 -14.83 13.94
C ARG A 80 -10.05 -15.54 13.21
N VAL A 81 -9.89 -15.22 11.93
CA VAL A 81 -8.80 -15.70 11.09
C VAL A 81 -7.87 -14.53 10.80
N GLU A 82 -6.58 -14.80 10.73
CA GLU A 82 -5.64 -13.82 10.17
C GLU A 82 -6.01 -13.61 8.70
N PRO A 83 -6.29 -12.37 8.27
CA PRO A 83 -6.47 -12.08 6.86
C PRO A 83 -5.18 -12.45 6.14
N GLY A 84 -5.20 -13.51 5.35
CA GLY A 84 -4.06 -13.85 4.50
C GLY A 84 -3.70 -12.65 3.63
N LYS A 85 -2.41 -12.36 3.47
CA LYS A 85 -1.97 -11.34 2.52
C LYS A 85 -2.22 -11.86 1.10
N PRO A 86 -2.80 -11.06 0.19
CA PRO A 86 -2.93 -11.47 -1.19
C PRO A 86 -1.54 -11.62 -1.81
N GLY A 87 -1.31 -12.77 -2.45
CA GLY A 87 -0.08 -13.04 -3.16
C GLY A 87 -0.09 -12.45 -4.58
N VAL A 88 1.07 -12.42 -5.24
CA VAL A 88 1.24 -11.93 -6.62
C VAL A 88 0.20 -12.51 -7.57
N ALA A 89 -0.06 -13.83 -7.50
CA ALA A 89 -0.99 -14.50 -8.41
C ALA A 89 -2.44 -13.96 -8.31
N GLN A 90 -2.88 -13.52 -7.14
CA GLN A 90 -4.22 -12.91 -6.98
C GLN A 90 -4.28 -11.54 -7.64
N CYS A 91 -3.21 -10.74 -7.52
CA CYS A 91 -3.10 -9.45 -8.18
C CYS A 91 -3.00 -9.63 -9.71
N GLU A 92 -2.18 -10.56 -10.18
CA GLU A 92 -1.98 -10.85 -11.60
C GLU A 92 -3.21 -11.46 -12.26
N GLY A 93 -4.09 -12.13 -11.51
CA GLY A 93 -5.39 -12.60 -12.03
C GLY A 93 -6.18 -11.50 -12.76
N CYS A 94 -6.02 -10.25 -12.33
CA CYS A 94 -6.59 -9.07 -13.00
C CYS A 94 -5.53 -8.20 -13.70
N HIS A 95 -4.32 -8.07 -13.14
CA HIS A 95 -3.27 -7.18 -13.64
C HIS A 95 -2.29 -7.81 -14.64
N ALA A 96 -2.40 -9.09 -14.98
CA ALA A 96 -1.45 -9.76 -15.88
C ALA A 96 -1.33 -9.13 -17.29
N LYS A 97 -2.37 -8.43 -17.74
CA LYS A 97 -2.38 -7.75 -19.06
C LYS A 97 -1.89 -6.31 -19.02
N ASP A 98 -1.47 -5.83 -17.86
CA ASP A 98 -0.94 -4.50 -17.71
C ASP A 98 0.53 -4.47 -18.14
N ALA A 99 0.82 -3.72 -19.21
CA ALA A 99 2.17 -3.61 -19.76
C ALA A 99 3.20 -3.06 -18.75
N GLU A 100 2.76 -2.24 -17.79
CA GLU A 100 3.64 -1.69 -16.73
C GLU A 100 3.94 -2.69 -15.62
N ARG A 101 3.16 -3.78 -15.51
CA ARG A 101 3.24 -4.74 -14.39
C ARG A 101 3.53 -6.17 -14.84
N MET A 102 3.42 -6.46 -16.13
CA MET A 102 3.61 -7.79 -16.71
C MET A 102 5.03 -8.35 -16.54
N ASN A 103 6.00 -7.48 -16.23
CA ASN A 103 7.39 -7.89 -16.01
C ASN A 103 7.72 -8.12 -14.53
N PHE A 104 6.75 -7.98 -13.62
CA PHE A 104 7.02 -8.10 -12.18
C PHE A 104 7.57 -9.48 -11.84
N ALA A 105 7.03 -10.53 -12.45
CA ALA A 105 7.54 -11.90 -12.34
C ALA A 105 9.05 -12.04 -12.66
N PHE A 106 9.62 -11.12 -13.43
CA PHE A 106 11.05 -11.12 -13.77
C PHE A 106 11.86 -10.07 -12.99
N SER A 107 11.20 -9.15 -12.28
CA SER A 107 11.82 -8.08 -11.49
C SER A 107 12.72 -8.65 -10.39
N ASP A 108 13.74 -7.87 -10.00
CA ASP A 108 14.60 -8.27 -8.89
C ASP A 108 13.85 -8.25 -7.55
N HIS A 109 12.81 -7.43 -7.41
CA HIS A 109 11.92 -7.44 -6.25
C HIS A 109 11.12 -8.74 -6.14
N HIS A 110 10.57 -9.26 -7.23
CA HIS A 110 9.89 -10.56 -7.20
C HIS A 110 10.86 -11.70 -6.89
N LYS A 111 12.08 -11.68 -7.45
CA LYS A 111 13.13 -12.66 -7.12
C LYS A 111 13.54 -12.60 -5.65
N ALA A 112 13.45 -11.43 -5.03
CA ALA A 112 13.68 -11.23 -3.59
C ALA A 112 12.50 -11.70 -2.72
N GLY A 113 11.42 -12.22 -3.31
CA GLY A 113 10.25 -12.72 -2.58
C GLY A 113 9.30 -11.63 -2.10
N LEU A 114 9.35 -10.43 -2.70
CA LEU A 114 8.41 -9.36 -2.38
C LEU A 114 7.08 -9.58 -3.10
N GLU A 115 5.99 -9.34 -2.38
CA GLU A 115 4.63 -9.35 -2.88
C GLU A 115 4.18 -7.95 -3.30
N CYS A 116 3.15 -7.84 -4.15
CA CYS A 116 2.59 -6.55 -4.55
C CYS A 116 2.15 -5.73 -3.32
N SER A 117 1.60 -6.44 -2.34
CA SER A 117 1.13 -5.88 -1.08
C SER A 117 2.24 -5.53 -0.10
N ASP A 118 3.52 -5.76 -0.40
CA ASP A 118 4.64 -5.29 0.43
C ASP A 118 4.99 -3.84 0.15
N CYS A 119 4.85 -3.43 -1.10
CA CYS A 119 4.87 -2.04 -1.47
C CYS A 119 3.46 -1.45 -1.38
N HIS A 120 2.50 -1.91 -2.19
CA HIS A 120 1.18 -1.29 -2.29
C HIS A 120 0.30 -1.47 -1.05
N GLY A 121 -0.44 -0.41 -0.71
CA GLY A 121 -1.41 -0.43 0.38
C GLY A 121 -2.81 -0.79 -0.12
N VAL A 122 -3.39 -1.90 0.38
CA VAL A 122 -4.64 -2.48 -0.14
C VAL A 122 -5.90 -2.05 0.61
N HIS A 123 -5.80 -1.78 1.91
CA HIS A 123 -6.88 -1.19 2.75
C HIS A 123 -6.60 0.29 3.08
N GLY A 124 -5.75 0.93 2.28
CA GLY A 124 -5.24 2.27 2.48
C GLY A 124 -3.74 2.35 2.21
N PRO A 125 -3.18 3.54 1.97
CA PRO A 125 -1.77 3.69 1.64
C PRO A 125 -0.84 3.20 2.75
N LYS A 126 0.20 2.46 2.36
CA LYS A 126 1.26 1.99 3.26
C LYS A 126 2.08 3.12 3.89
N LEU A 127 2.23 4.22 3.15
CA LEU A 127 2.85 5.44 3.64
C LEU A 127 1.86 6.59 3.45
N LYS A 128 1.60 7.35 4.52
CA LYS A 128 0.81 8.58 4.52
C LYS A 128 1.72 9.74 4.87
N VAL A 129 1.84 10.73 4.00
CA VAL A 129 2.44 12.03 4.28
C VAL A 129 1.45 13.06 3.78
N GLY A 130 1.08 14.01 4.64
CA GLY A 130 0.03 14.97 4.34
C GLY A 130 -1.35 14.38 4.04
N GLY A 131 -1.61 13.13 4.44
CA GLY A 131 -2.91 12.45 4.23
C GLY A 131 -3.14 11.86 2.84
N GLN A 132 -2.13 11.86 1.96
CA GLN A 132 -2.23 11.32 0.58
C GLN A 132 -1.51 9.97 0.43
N SER A 133 -1.95 9.17 -0.54
CA SER A 133 -1.38 7.85 -0.85
C SER A 133 -0.14 7.97 -1.72
N ILE A 134 1.01 7.50 -1.23
CA ILE A 134 2.29 7.92 -1.79
C ILE A 134 2.84 6.98 -2.87
N ILE A 135 2.33 5.76 -2.94
CA ILE A 135 2.92 4.71 -3.79
C ILE A 135 2.62 4.92 -5.28
N GLN A 136 1.71 5.84 -5.59
CA GLN A 136 1.38 6.24 -6.96
C GLN A 136 2.01 7.57 -7.38
N HIS A 137 2.81 8.19 -6.50
CA HIS A 137 3.38 9.50 -6.75
C HIS A 137 4.90 9.44 -6.85
N ARG A 138 5.46 10.06 -7.89
CA ARG A 138 6.90 10.29 -8.06
C ARG A 138 7.40 11.39 -7.10
N THR A 139 6.90 11.42 -5.88
CA THR A 139 7.24 12.44 -4.88
C THR A 139 8.33 11.92 -3.96
N GLN A 140 8.94 12.83 -3.19
CA GLN A 140 9.98 12.53 -2.21
C GLN A 140 9.57 11.40 -1.26
N GLU A 141 8.30 11.35 -0.90
CA GLU A 141 7.79 10.38 0.05
C GLU A 141 7.69 8.97 -0.55
N GLY A 142 7.59 8.86 -1.88
CA GLY A 142 7.68 7.58 -2.59
C GLY A 142 9.05 6.94 -2.42
N SER A 143 10.10 7.77 -2.41
CA SER A 143 11.48 7.35 -2.14
C SER A 143 11.66 6.86 -0.70
N ALA A 144 10.85 7.32 0.27
CA ALA A 144 10.94 6.89 1.65
C ALA A 144 10.59 5.41 1.83
N LEU A 145 9.66 4.87 1.02
CA LEU A 145 9.39 3.43 1.00
C LEU A 145 10.61 2.65 0.50
N CYS A 146 11.23 3.09 -0.59
CA CYS A 146 12.43 2.47 -1.15
C CYS A 146 13.56 2.42 -0.10
N ALA A 147 13.72 3.52 0.64
CA ALA A 147 14.72 3.65 1.70
C ALA A 147 14.47 2.76 2.93
N THR A 148 13.30 2.14 3.08
CA THR A 148 13.10 1.15 4.17
C THR A 148 14.02 -0.07 4.00
N CYS A 149 14.41 -0.38 2.76
CA CYS A 149 15.34 -1.46 2.42
C CYS A 149 16.65 -0.93 1.82
N HIS A 150 16.59 0.07 0.93
CA HIS A 150 17.75 0.63 0.22
C HIS A 150 18.37 1.83 0.96
N GLN A 151 18.78 1.61 2.21
CA GLN A 151 19.35 2.65 3.07
C GLN A 151 20.72 3.12 2.59
N ASP A 152 21.51 2.22 2.00
CA ASP A 152 22.83 2.49 1.45
C ASP A 152 22.75 3.45 0.25
N VAL A 153 21.75 3.26 -0.61
CA VAL A 153 21.48 4.16 -1.74
C VAL A 153 21.00 5.52 -1.22
N LEU A 154 20.07 5.55 -0.26
CA LEU A 154 19.61 6.81 0.32
C LEU A 154 20.77 7.61 0.95
N ALA A 155 21.74 6.92 1.55
CA ALA A 155 22.90 7.57 2.16
C ALA A 155 23.75 8.37 1.15
N ARG A 156 23.85 7.93 -0.10
CA ARG A 156 24.61 8.62 -1.17
C ARG A 156 24.07 10.00 -1.48
N PHE A 157 22.75 10.18 -1.36
CA PHE A 157 22.11 11.50 -1.52
C PHE A 157 22.46 12.49 -0.40
N ASN A 158 23.25 12.14 0.61
CA ASN A 158 23.81 13.12 1.55
C ASN A 158 25.17 13.69 1.08
N MET A 159 25.69 13.24 -0.07
CA MET A 159 26.93 13.74 -0.63
C MET A 159 26.79 15.19 -1.11
N PRO A 160 27.87 15.98 -1.20
CA PRO A 160 27.79 17.38 -1.64
C PRO A 160 27.22 17.57 -3.06
N SER A 161 27.33 16.56 -3.92
CA SER A 161 26.75 16.53 -5.26
C SER A 161 25.95 15.25 -5.40
N HIS A 162 24.65 15.40 -5.65
CA HIS A 162 23.69 14.32 -5.82
C HIS A 162 22.48 14.85 -6.63
N HIS A 163 21.66 13.95 -7.19
CA HIS A 163 20.36 14.35 -7.72
C HIS A 163 19.42 14.72 -6.57
N PRO A 164 18.51 15.71 -6.73
CA PRO A 164 17.75 16.29 -5.62
C PRO A 164 16.60 15.39 -5.12
N VAL A 165 16.92 14.17 -4.66
CA VAL A 165 15.95 13.20 -4.11
C VAL A 165 15.50 13.63 -2.72
N LEU A 166 16.41 14.13 -1.88
CA LEU A 166 16.11 14.59 -0.52
C LEU A 166 15.37 15.93 -0.52
N GLU A 167 15.55 16.73 -1.58
CA GLU A 167 14.87 18.00 -1.79
C GLU A 167 13.54 17.83 -2.54
N GLY A 168 13.22 16.61 -2.99
CA GLY A 168 11.98 16.31 -3.71
C GLY A 168 11.94 16.80 -5.16
N GLY A 169 13.08 17.17 -5.74
CA GLY A 169 13.20 17.54 -7.15
C GLY A 169 13.11 16.33 -8.10
N VAL A 170 13.50 15.15 -7.64
CA VAL A 170 13.32 13.85 -8.33
C VAL A 170 12.99 12.74 -7.32
N SER A 171 12.53 11.58 -7.80
CA SER A 171 12.30 10.39 -6.96
C SER A 171 12.93 9.15 -7.59
N CYS A 172 13.08 8.08 -6.81
CA CYS A 172 13.60 6.79 -7.31
C CYS A 172 12.81 6.30 -8.54
N LEU A 173 11.48 6.48 -8.51
CA LEU A 173 10.58 6.12 -9.60
C LEU A 173 10.70 7.03 -10.83
N GLY A 174 11.44 8.15 -10.73
CA GLY A 174 11.78 9.00 -11.87
C GLY A 174 12.70 8.28 -12.86
N CYS A 175 13.55 7.38 -12.37
CA CYS A 175 14.54 6.65 -13.18
C CYS A 175 14.35 5.13 -13.15
N HIS A 176 13.75 4.58 -12.09
CA HIS A 176 13.59 3.13 -11.91
C HIS A 176 12.13 2.68 -12.00
N ASP A 177 11.92 1.55 -12.67
CA ASP A 177 10.66 0.80 -12.63
C ASP A 177 10.80 -0.40 -11.67
N PRO A 178 10.15 -0.37 -10.49
CA PRO A 178 10.24 -1.47 -9.52
C PRO A 178 9.52 -2.73 -10.00
N HIS A 179 8.72 -2.65 -11.06
CA HIS A 179 7.99 -3.78 -11.65
C HIS A 179 8.76 -4.48 -12.77
N SER A 180 9.94 -4.01 -13.15
CA SER A 180 10.65 -4.55 -14.31
C SER A 180 12.13 -4.77 -14.00
N SER A 181 12.67 -5.89 -14.48
CA SER A 181 14.11 -6.15 -14.44
C SER A 181 14.84 -5.65 -15.67
N LYS A 182 14.19 -4.86 -16.55
CA LYS A 182 14.91 -4.28 -17.69
C LYS A 182 15.96 -3.31 -17.13
N LYS A 183 17.17 -3.82 -16.92
CA LYS A 183 18.38 -3.02 -16.99
C LYS A 183 18.26 -2.30 -18.33
N LEU A 184 18.00 -1.00 -18.26
CA LEU A 184 17.97 -0.11 -19.40
C LEU A 184 19.21 -0.47 -20.26
N SER A 185 19.02 -0.80 -21.53
CA SER A 185 20.15 -1.04 -22.43
C SER A 185 21.01 0.24 -22.49
N LEU A 186 22.25 0.19 -23.00
CA LEU A 186 23.12 1.38 -23.08
C LEU A 186 22.40 2.60 -23.70
N ALA A 187 21.56 2.37 -24.72
CA ALA A 187 20.72 3.40 -25.32
C ALA A 187 19.59 3.87 -24.38
N ASP A 188 18.98 2.98 -23.62
CA ASP A 188 17.91 3.33 -22.68
C ASP A 188 18.46 4.06 -21.45
N GLN A 189 19.69 3.78 -21.00
CA GLN A 189 20.32 4.47 -19.86
C GLN A 189 20.65 5.92 -20.21
N THR A 190 21.34 6.13 -21.32
CA THR A 190 21.62 7.48 -21.82
C THR A 190 20.32 8.23 -22.10
N GLN A 191 19.31 7.57 -22.68
CA GLN A 191 18.01 8.19 -22.93
C GLN A 191 17.34 8.65 -21.62
N GLN A 192 17.39 7.86 -20.55
CA GLN A 192 16.81 8.22 -19.25
C GLN A 192 17.41 9.53 -18.70
N CYS A 193 18.72 9.74 -18.88
CA CYS A 193 19.37 11.00 -18.51
C CYS A 193 18.85 12.17 -19.36
N LEU A 194 18.68 11.95 -20.66
CA LEU A 194 18.29 12.98 -21.64
C LEU A 194 16.81 13.36 -21.57
N ASP A 195 15.97 12.62 -20.86
CA ASP A 195 14.59 13.00 -20.58
C ASP A 195 14.51 14.30 -19.78
N CYS A 196 15.47 14.49 -18.85
CA CYS A 196 15.63 15.73 -18.08
C CYS A 196 16.76 16.61 -18.61
N HIS A 197 17.91 16.04 -18.95
CA HIS A 197 19.09 16.78 -19.43
C HIS A 197 19.06 17.03 -20.94
N GLN A 198 17.94 17.57 -21.42
CA GLN A 198 17.65 17.71 -22.85
C GLN A 198 18.68 18.55 -23.62
N ARG A 199 19.36 19.49 -22.95
CA ARG A 199 20.42 20.31 -23.57
C ARG A 199 21.64 19.49 -23.99
N LEU A 200 21.86 18.33 -23.38
CA LEU A 200 22.96 17.44 -23.71
C LEU A 200 22.61 16.51 -24.87
N ARG A 201 21.34 16.46 -25.29
CA ARG A 201 20.88 15.60 -26.37
C ARG A 201 21.53 16.02 -27.70
N GLY A 202 22.24 15.08 -28.31
CA GLY A 202 22.88 15.28 -29.62
C GLY A 202 21.90 15.21 -30.80
N PRO A 203 22.41 15.34 -32.03
CA PRO A 203 23.83 15.44 -32.35
C PRO A 203 24.41 16.85 -32.13
N HIS A 204 25.61 16.94 -31.53
CA HIS A 204 26.41 18.17 -31.48
C HIS A 204 27.50 18.18 -32.56
N VAL A 205 28.03 19.37 -32.89
CA VAL A 205 29.12 19.50 -33.90
C VAL A 205 30.39 18.77 -33.47
N PHE A 206 30.68 18.78 -32.17
CA PHE A 206 31.77 18.03 -31.56
C PHE A 206 31.24 17.31 -30.34
N GLU A 207 31.28 15.99 -30.35
CA GLU A 207 30.81 15.16 -29.26
C GLU A 207 31.99 14.52 -28.51
N HIS A 208 31.87 14.45 -27.19
CA HIS A 208 32.79 13.68 -26.38
C HIS A 208 32.34 12.23 -26.35
N ALA A 209 33.12 11.33 -26.97
CA ALA A 209 32.74 9.93 -27.18
C ALA A 209 32.10 9.22 -25.97
N PRO A 210 32.63 9.32 -24.73
CA PRO A 210 32.02 8.67 -23.56
C PRO A 210 30.59 9.16 -23.26
N VAL A 211 30.26 10.41 -23.56
CA VAL A 211 28.91 10.98 -23.32
C VAL A 211 27.88 10.43 -24.30
N VAL A 212 28.31 10.08 -25.51
CA VAL A 212 27.45 9.47 -26.54
C VAL A 212 27.19 8.00 -26.24
N GLU A 213 28.14 7.35 -25.56
CA GLU A 213 28.08 5.94 -25.20
C GLU A 213 27.25 5.72 -23.93
N ASP A 214 27.71 6.26 -22.79
CA ASP A 214 27.09 6.07 -21.48
C ASP A 214 27.51 7.17 -20.49
N CYS A 215 26.53 7.90 -19.96
CA CYS A 215 26.75 8.92 -18.93
C CYS A 215 27.36 8.33 -17.64
N ALA A 216 27.06 7.08 -17.31
CA ALA A 216 27.52 6.39 -16.12
C ALA A 216 29.01 6.01 -16.14
N ASN A 217 29.69 6.16 -17.29
CA ASN A 217 31.15 6.03 -17.36
C ASN A 217 31.88 7.04 -16.46
N CYS A 218 31.27 8.20 -16.24
CA CYS A 218 31.86 9.28 -15.44
C CYS A 218 30.98 9.75 -14.28
N HIS A 219 29.66 9.51 -14.32
CA HIS A 219 28.71 9.93 -13.29
C HIS A 219 28.17 8.75 -12.48
N ASP A 220 28.14 8.89 -11.15
CA ASP A 220 27.24 8.07 -10.31
C ASP A 220 25.89 8.79 -10.25
N PRO A 221 24.79 8.16 -10.70
CA PRO A 221 23.47 8.79 -10.66
C PRO A 221 22.88 8.90 -9.25
N HIS A 222 23.42 8.20 -8.23
CA HIS A 222 22.96 8.23 -6.84
C HIS A 222 23.82 9.13 -5.94
#